data_AF-A0A8H7FGR8-F1
#
_entry.id   AF-A0A8H7FGR8-F1
#
_cell.length_a   1.000
_cell.length_b   1.000
_cell.length_c   1.000
_cell.angle_alpha   90.00
_cell.angle_beta   90.00
_cell.angle_gamma   90.00
#
_symmetry.space_group_name_H-M   'P 1'
#
loop_
_entity.id
_entity.type
_entity.pdbx_description
1 polymer ?
#
loop_
_entity_poly.entity_id
_entity_poly.type
_entity_poly.pdbx_seq_one_letter_code
_entity_poly.pdbx_strand_id
1 'polypeptide(L)'
;SSLNSVELHELLKNVEAESQRHAPLLVEARAGISTFARTCQRSLQDTILSPLRKPLSAYPSMALWSAVPEPKRPGELAVPTFSLSPSDVVQRLAEGLLNLPRLFEVYADDDALTFSLETLPFIDVELLKSLSEPPESPQQVAPGHMRRASLAQPMRSTNLAPEAVAAAWLSSLGHSILLHLTSNILPKIRTLTAPGAAQLSSDLGYLSNIVRAINVEYEDLDKWKEYVSLGEDEGRKAGAEKQGDSVWSQVARMRGWP
;
A
#
# COMPACT_ATOMS: atom_id res chain seq x y z
N SER A 1 -31.39 -44.09 27.86
CA SER A 1 -30.82 -43.16 26.87
C SER A 1 -29.31 -43.30 26.87
N SER A 2 -28.75 -43.87 25.80
CA SER A 2 -27.30 -44.11 25.60
C SER A 2 -26.60 -42.96 24.86
N LEU A 3 -27.25 -41.81 24.71
CA LEU A 3 -26.77 -40.67 23.93
C LEU A 3 -25.74 -39.79 24.67
N ASN A 4 -25.35 -40.17 25.89
CA ASN A 4 -24.40 -39.42 26.74
C ASN A 4 -23.41 -40.38 27.42
N SER A 5 -22.97 -41.42 26.72
CA SER A 5 -21.93 -42.30 27.26
C SER A 5 -20.56 -41.67 27.13
N VAL A 6 -19.71 -41.91 28.14
CA VAL A 6 -18.30 -41.50 28.18
C VAL A 6 -17.53 -42.08 26.99
N GLU A 7 -17.90 -43.29 26.55
CA GLU A 7 -17.34 -43.98 25.39
C GLU A 7 -17.55 -43.19 24.08
N LEU A 8 -18.70 -42.55 23.90
CA LEU A 8 -18.97 -41.74 22.70
C LEU A 8 -18.14 -40.44 22.70
N HIS A 9 -17.89 -39.87 23.87
CA HIS A 9 -17.01 -38.71 24.01
C HIS A 9 -15.53 -39.07 23.76
N GLU A 10 -15.07 -40.24 24.23
CA GLU A 10 -13.73 -40.74 23.91
C GLU A 10 -13.55 -41.04 22.42
N LEU A 11 -14.56 -41.61 21.77
CA LEU A 11 -14.51 -41.91 20.34
C LEU A 11 -14.46 -40.63 19.50
N LEU A 12 -15.28 -39.62 19.84
CA LEU A 12 -15.22 -38.30 19.19
C LEU A 12 -13.86 -37.62 19.41
N LYS A 13 -13.31 -37.69 20.62
CA LYS A 13 -12.00 -37.12 20.94
C LYS A 13 -10.87 -37.81 20.18
N ASN A 14 -10.97 -39.12 19.96
CA ASN A 14 -10.03 -39.88 19.15
C ASN A 14 -10.15 -39.54 17.65
N VAL A 15 -11.37 -39.36 17.14
CA VAL A 15 -11.61 -38.95 15.74
C VAL A 15 -11.15 -37.51 15.48
N GLU A 16 -11.34 -36.58 16.43
CA GLU A 16 -10.76 -35.23 16.36
C GLU A 16 -9.23 -35.27 16.40
N ALA A 17 -8.65 -36.09 17.28
CA ALA A 17 -7.22 -36.27 17.36
C ALA A 17 -6.63 -36.94 16.10
N GLU A 18 -7.38 -37.81 15.41
CA GLU A 18 -6.99 -38.39 14.12
C GLU A 18 -7.12 -37.37 12.98
N SER A 19 -8.20 -36.59 12.93
CA SER A 19 -8.35 -35.49 11.95
C SER A 19 -7.22 -34.48 12.01
N GLN A 20 -6.67 -34.21 13.20
CA GLN A 20 -5.50 -33.35 13.39
C GLN A 20 -4.16 -34.01 12.98
N ARG A 21 -4.11 -35.35 12.85
CA ARG A 21 -2.90 -36.10 12.47
C ARG A 21 -2.75 -36.32 10.97
N HIS A 22 -3.79 -36.11 10.17
CA HIS A 22 -3.65 -36.23 8.71
C HIS A 22 -2.87 -35.03 8.17
N ALA A 23 -1.65 -35.29 7.69
CA ALA A 23 -0.88 -34.32 6.95
C ALA A 23 -1.76 -33.75 5.81
N PRO A 24 -1.79 -32.42 5.63
CA PRO A 24 -2.63 -31.81 4.61
C PRO A 24 -2.32 -32.42 3.25
N LEU A 25 -3.35 -32.94 2.57
CA LEU A 25 -3.17 -33.49 1.23
C LEU A 25 -2.89 -32.37 0.22
N LEU A 26 -2.13 -32.69 -0.82
CA LEU A 26 -1.83 -31.80 -1.96
C LEU A 26 -1.12 -30.49 -1.56
N VAL A 27 -0.23 -30.53 -0.56
CA VAL A 27 0.52 -29.34 -0.09
C VAL A 27 1.19 -28.60 -1.24
N GLU A 28 1.87 -29.33 -2.11
CA GLU A 28 2.58 -28.74 -3.26
C GLU A 28 1.63 -28.08 -4.25
N ALA A 29 0.49 -28.71 -4.55
CA ALA A 29 -0.50 -28.11 -5.45
C ALA A 29 -1.14 -26.85 -4.84
N ARG A 30 -1.42 -26.87 -3.53
CA ARG A 30 -1.92 -25.69 -2.79
C ARG A 30 -0.91 -24.55 -2.80
N ALA A 31 0.37 -24.85 -2.59
CA ALA A 31 1.46 -23.88 -2.69
C ALA A 31 1.60 -23.33 -4.12
N GLY A 32 1.46 -24.19 -5.13
CA GLY A 32 1.47 -23.81 -6.54
C GLY A 32 0.33 -22.85 -6.91
N ILE A 33 -0.90 -23.16 -6.49
CA ILE A 33 -2.08 -22.31 -6.72
C ILE A 33 -1.91 -20.96 -6.00
N SER A 34 -1.43 -20.95 -4.76
CA SER A 34 -1.19 -19.70 -4.02
C SER A 34 -0.12 -18.83 -4.70
N THR A 35 0.95 -19.44 -5.20
CA THR A 35 2.01 -18.75 -5.95
C THR A 35 1.48 -18.18 -7.26
N PHE A 36 0.66 -18.95 -7.97
CA PHE A 36 0.01 -18.51 -9.20
C PHE A 36 -0.94 -17.32 -8.94
N ALA A 37 -1.80 -17.42 -7.93
CA ALA A 37 -2.71 -16.34 -7.52
C ALA A 37 -1.94 -15.05 -7.20
N ARG A 38 -0.87 -15.14 -6.39
CA ARG A 38 0.00 -13.99 -6.07
C ARG A 38 0.63 -13.37 -7.32
N THR A 39 1.04 -14.20 -8.29
CA THR A 39 1.63 -13.73 -9.55
C THR A 39 0.59 -13.01 -10.41
N CYS A 40 -0.64 -13.55 -10.49
CA CYS A 40 -1.76 -12.91 -11.18
C CYS A 40 -2.13 -11.58 -10.53
N GLN A 41 -2.23 -11.52 -9.20
CA GLN A 41 -2.53 -10.27 -8.48
C GLN A 41 -1.45 -9.20 -8.73
N ARG A 42 -0.17 -9.58 -8.66
CA ARG A 42 0.92 -8.66 -8.97
C ARG A 42 0.86 -8.14 -10.41
N SER A 43 0.59 -9.03 -11.37
CA SER A 43 0.44 -8.65 -12.79
C SER A 43 -0.74 -7.70 -13.02
N LEU A 44 -1.87 -7.96 -12.35
CA LEU A 44 -3.04 -7.09 -12.39
C LEU A 44 -2.73 -5.71 -11.82
N GLN A 45 -2.09 -5.64 -10.65
CA GLN A 45 -1.66 -4.36 -10.08
C GLN A 45 -0.67 -3.62 -10.97
N ASP A 46 0.32 -4.30 -11.53
CA ASP A 46 1.27 -3.70 -12.46
C ASP A 46 0.55 -3.14 -13.70
N THR A 47 -0.51 -3.80 -14.16
CA THR A 47 -1.37 -3.32 -15.26
C THR A 47 -2.16 -2.08 -14.85
N ILE A 48 -2.81 -2.09 -13.68
CA ILE A 48 -3.58 -0.95 -13.15
C ILE A 48 -2.67 0.26 -12.92
N LEU A 49 -1.45 0.06 -12.41
CA LEU A 49 -0.50 1.14 -12.09
C LEU A 49 0.34 1.59 -13.29
N SER A 50 0.37 0.83 -14.38
CA SER A 50 1.16 1.16 -15.58
C SER A 50 0.94 2.60 -16.11
N PRO A 51 -0.32 3.09 -16.23
CA PRO A 51 -0.59 4.46 -16.65
C PRO A 51 -0.01 5.52 -15.71
N LEU A 52 0.09 5.22 -14.41
CA LEU A 52 0.64 6.13 -13.39
C LEU A 52 2.17 6.10 -13.36
N ARG A 53 2.78 4.94 -13.62
CA ARG A 53 4.24 4.77 -13.64
C ARG A 53 4.89 5.39 -14.87
N LYS A 54 4.20 5.40 -16.01
CA LYS A 54 4.77 5.88 -17.27
C LYS A 54 5.23 7.35 -17.21
N PRO A 55 4.42 8.31 -16.72
CA PRO A 55 4.87 9.70 -16.53
C PRO A 55 6.04 9.83 -15.54
N LEU A 56 6.05 9.00 -14.48
CA LEU A 56 7.11 9.03 -13.46
C LEU A 56 8.49 8.64 -14.00
N SER A 57 8.56 7.88 -15.10
CA SER A 57 9.85 7.47 -15.67
C SER A 57 10.74 8.63 -16.09
N ALA A 58 10.15 9.74 -16.56
CA ALA A 58 10.86 10.95 -16.97
C ALA A 58 11.06 11.97 -15.84
N TYR A 59 10.37 11.77 -14.71
CA TYR A 59 10.39 12.68 -13.57
C TYR A 59 11.81 12.98 -13.07
N PRO A 60 12.72 11.99 -12.88
CA PRO A 60 14.05 12.27 -12.33
C PRO A 60 14.98 13.05 -13.27
N SER A 61 14.64 13.08 -14.56
CA SER A 61 15.41 13.77 -15.61
C SER A 61 14.93 15.18 -15.93
N MET A 62 13.92 15.69 -15.20
CA MET A 62 13.44 17.06 -15.42
C MET A 62 14.53 18.08 -15.09
N ALA A 63 14.70 19.09 -15.95
CA ALA A 63 15.75 20.10 -15.82
C ALA A 63 15.61 20.95 -14.54
N LEU A 64 14.42 20.98 -13.94
CA LEU A 64 14.10 21.77 -12.75
C LEU A 64 14.86 21.32 -11.50
N TRP A 65 15.32 20.06 -11.42
CA TRP A 65 16.11 19.58 -10.28
C TRP A 65 17.49 20.23 -10.21
N SER A 66 18.07 20.51 -11.38
CA SER A 66 19.38 21.14 -11.55
C SER A 66 19.31 22.64 -11.86
N ALA A 67 18.13 23.26 -11.73
CA ALA A 67 17.95 24.67 -12.06
C ALA A 67 18.77 25.57 -11.12
N VAL A 68 19.53 26.50 -11.70
CA VAL A 68 20.30 27.47 -10.93
C VAL A 68 19.35 28.59 -10.47
N PRO A 69 19.40 29.02 -9.20
CA PRO A 69 18.63 30.17 -8.74
C PRO A 69 18.93 31.40 -9.60
N GLU A 70 17.90 32.10 -10.08
CA GLU A 70 18.13 33.39 -10.73
C GLU A 70 18.76 34.38 -9.74
N PRO A 71 19.73 35.20 -10.18
CA PRO A 71 20.34 36.20 -9.32
C PRO A 71 19.30 37.22 -8.87
N LYS A 72 19.04 37.28 -7.57
CA LYS A 72 18.11 38.25 -6.96
C LYS A 72 18.48 39.67 -7.40
N ARG A 73 17.55 40.38 -8.04
CA ARG A 73 17.78 41.78 -8.38
C ARG A 73 17.74 42.61 -7.08
N PRO A 74 18.64 43.58 -6.89
CA PRO A 74 18.60 44.44 -5.71
C PRO A 74 17.28 45.20 -5.67
N GLY A 75 16.42 44.91 -4.69
CA GLY A 75 15.09 45.51 -4.52
C GLY A 75 13.91 44.54 -4.61
N GLU A 76 14.12 43.28 -5.00
CA GLU A 76 13.06 42.25 -4.92
C GLU A 76 12.85 41.82 -3.47
N LEU A 77 11.68 42.15 -2.93
CA LEU A 77 11.17 41.55 -1.69
C LEU A 77 11.23 40.02 -1.84
N ALA A 78 11.85 39.36 -0.87
CA ALA A 78 11.86 37.91 -0.77
C ALA A 78 10.43 37.44 -0.54
N VAL A 79 9.67 37.21 -1.62
CA VAL A 79 8.37 36.58 -1.55
C VAL A 79 8.61 35.19 -0.96
N PRO A 80 8.08 34.90 0.24
CA PRO A 80 8.19 33.57 0.81
C PRO A 80 7.60 32.58 -0.22
N THR A 81 8.32 31.50 -0.52
CA THR A 81 7.99 30.46 -1.52
C THR A 81 6.76 29.63 -1.14
N PHE A 82 5.77 30.22 -0.47
CA PHE A 82 4.52 29.59 -0.12
C PHE A 82 3.66 29.49 -1.37
N SER A 83 3.42 28.24 -1.77
CA SER A 83 2.61 27.78 -2.91
C SER A 83 3.27 27.79 -4.29
N LEU A 84 4.42 27.10 -4.42
CA LEU A 84 4.71 26.47 -5.72
C LEU A 84 3.58 25.47 -6.02
N SER A 85 2.97 25.56 -7.20
CA SER A 85 2.04 24.51 -7.64
C SER A 85 2.78 23.19 -7.81
N PRO A 86 2.16 22.04 -7.50
CA PRO A 86 2.75 20.74 -7.79
C PRO A 86 3.03 20.61 -9.28
N SER A 87 4.08 19.88 -9.65
CA SER A 87 4.43 19.63 -11.04
C SER A 87 3.33 18.84 -11.77
N ASP A 88 3.21 19.04 -13.09
CA ASP A 88 2.21 18.35 -13.92
C ASP A 88 2.28 16.82 -13.77
N VAL A 89 3.48 16.26 -13.59
CA VAL A 89 3.68 14.81 -13.41
C VAL A 89 3.01 14.34 -12.11
N VAL A 90 3.18 15.11 -11.03
CA VAL A 90 2.61 14.78 -9.71
C VAL A 90 1.12 15.08 -9.67
N GLN A 91 0.65 16.13 -10.34
CA GLN A 91 -0.78 16.38 -10.51
C GLN A 91 -1.48 15.21 -11.22
N ARG A 92 -0.93 14.72 -12.33
CA ARG A 92 -1.46 13.55 -13.05
C ARG A 92 -1.42 12.28 -12.21
N LEU A 93 -0.36 12.08 -11.43
CA LEU A 93 -0.28 10.95 -10.50
C LEU A 93 -1.40 11.03 -9.48
N ALA A 94 -1.57 12.19 -8.83
CA ALA A 94 -2.59 12.42 -7.83
C ALA A 94 -4.01 12.25 -8.39
N GLU A 95 -4.30 12.82 -9.55
CA GLU A 95 -5.58 12.63 -10.26
C GLU A 95 -5.83 11.15 -10.55
N GLY A 96 -4.81 10.43 -11.00
CA GLY A 96 -4.88 8.99 -11.21
C GLY A 96 -5.25 8.21 -9.95
N LEU A 97 -4.64 8.55 -8.81
CA LEU A 97 -4.96 7.94 -7.51
C LEU A 97 -6.37 8.26 -7.05
N LEU A 98 -6.82 9.50 -7.20
CA LEU A 98 -8.18 9.92 -6.85
C LEU A 98 -9.26 9.28 -7.74
N ASN A 99 -8.90 8.79 -8.92
CA ASN A 99 -9.81 8.07 -9.82
C ASN A 99 -9.90 6.56 -9.52
N LEU A 100 -8.96 5.98 -8.75
CA LEU A 100 -8.99 4.55 -8.42
C LEU A 100 -10.25 4.11 -7.66
N PRO A 101 -10.79 4.85 -6.68
CA PRO A 101 -12.03 4.45 -6.00
C PRO A 101 -13.19 4.26 -6.99
N ARG A 102 -13.35 5.19 -7.94
CA ARG A 102 -14.38 5.12 -8.99
C ARG A 102 -14.22 3.92 -9.90
N LEU A 103 -12.98 3.48 -10.14
CA LEU A 103 -12.71 2.29 -10.94
C LEU A 103 -13.20 1.03 -10.21
N PHE A 104 -13.04 0.96 -8.89
CA PHE A 104 -13.47 -0.18 -8.09
C PHE A 104 -14.96 -0.20 -7.80
N GLU A 105 -15.63 0.95 -7.74
CA GLU A 105 -17.10 1.03 -7.62
C GLU A 105 -17.82 0.22 -8.71
N VAL A 106 -17.28 0.17 -9.94
CA VAL A 106 -17.84 -0.61 -11.06
C VAL A 106 -17.84 -2.13 -10.76
N TYR A 107 -16.94 -2.58 -9.90
CA TYR A 107 -16.78 -3.98 -9.51
C TYR A 107 -17.24 -4.25 -8.08
N ALA A 108 -17.86 -3.28 -7.40
CA ALA A 108 -18.28 -3.42 -6.01
C ALA A 108 -19.36 -4.49 -5.81
N ASP A 109 -20.17 -4.75 -6.84
CA ASP A 109 -21.20 -5.78 -6.86
C ASP A 109 -20.68 -7.17 -7.30
N ASP A 110 -19.39 -7.28 -7.67
CA ASP A 110 -18.74 -8.52 -8.10
C ASP A 110 -17.77 -9.02 -7.02
N ASP A 111 -17.91 -10.29 -6.62
CA ASP A 111 -17.00 -10.96 -5.68
C ASP A 111 -15.58 -11.16 -6.25
N ALA A 112 -15.34 -10.82 -7.52
CA ALA A 112 -14.04 -10.90 -8.17
C ALA A 112 -12.92 -10.15 -7.41
N LEU A 113 -13.21 -8.97 -6.85
CA LEU A 113 -12.20 -8.21 -6.08
C LEU A 113 -11.89 -8.84 -4.72
N THR A 114 -12.81 -9.63 -4.17
CA THR A 114 -12.64 -10.36 -2.90
C THR A 114 -11.73 -11.58 -3.07
N PHE A 115 -11.51 -12.04 -4.30
CA PHE A 115 -10.70 -13.23 -4.56
C PHE A 115 -9.26 -13.08 -4.10
N SER A 116 -8.86 -13.87 -3.10
CA SER A 116 -7.49 -13.98 -2.59
C SER A 116 -6.86 -12.62 -2.21
N LEU A 117 -7.61 -11.80 -1.48
CA LEU A 117 -7.13 -10.52 -0.94
C LEU A 117 -5.85 -10.67 -0.10
N GLU A 118 -5.66 -11.80 0.58
CA GLU A 118 -4.43 -12.05 1.35
C GLU A 118 -3.15 -12.14 0.50
N THR A 119 -3.28 -12.23 -0.83
CA THR A 119 -2.13 -12.25 -1.74
C THR A 119 -1.75 -10.88 -2.28
N LEU A 120 -2.51 -9.83 -1.97
CA LEU A 120 -2.16 -8.46 -2.31
C LEU A 120 -0.89 -8.02 -1.55
N PRO A 121 0.04 -7.31 -2.20
CA PRO A 121 1.20 -6.76 -1.54
C PRO A 121 0.80 -5.66 -0.56
N PHE A 122 1.57 -5.50 0.52
CA PHE A 122 1.37 -4.47 1.55
C PHE A 122 0.03 -4.54 2.29
N ILE A 123 -0.68 -5.67 2.21
CA ILE A 123 -1.87 -5.92 3.02
C ILE A 123 -1.51 -6.72 4.26
N ASP A 124 -1.93 -6.19 5.41
CA ASP A 124 -1.83 -6.89 6.68
C ASP A 124 -2.99 -7.90 6.79
N VAL A 125 -2.64 -9.15 7.05
CA VAL A 125 -3.60 -10.24 7.26
C VAL A 125 -4.42 -10.00 8.54
N GLU A 126 -3.89 -9.27 9.52
CA GLU A 126 -4.62 -8.88 10.74
C GLU A 126 -5.69 -7.81 10.44
N LEU A 127 -5.41 -6.87 9.54
CA LEU A 127 -6.37 -5.87 9.07
C LEU A 127 -7.52 -6.54 8.29
N LEU A 128 -7.23 -7.52 7.45
CA LEU A 128 -8.28 -8.27 6.75
C LEU A 128 -9.16 -9.07 7.72
N LYS A 129 -8.58 -9.60 8.81
CA LYS A 129 -9.32 -10.34 9.84
C LYS A 129 -10.24 -9.42 10.65
N SER A 130 -9.78 -8.23 11.04
CA SER A 130 -10.62 -7.26 11.77
C SER A 130 -11.78 -6.74 10.92
N LEU A 131 -11.59 -6.62 9.60
CA LEU A 131 -12.66 -6.24 8.65
C LEU A 131 -13.66 -7.39 8.37
N SER A 132 -13.28 -8.63 8.68
CA SER A 132 -14.11 -9.82 8.48
C SER A 132 -14.99 -10.18 9.70
N GLU A 133 -14.75 -9.56 10.87
CA GLU A 133 -15.56 -9.79 12.06
C GLU A 133 -16.92 -9.08 11.92
N PRO A 134 -18.05 -9.81 11.95
CA PRO A 134 -19.35 -9.17 11.97
C PRO A 134 -19.54 -8.39 13.28
N PRO A 135 -20.25 -7.24 13.29
CA PRO A 135 -20.73 -6.66 14.53
C PRO A 135 -21.58 -7.72 15.24
N GLU A 136 -21.30 -7.97 16.52
CA GLU A 136 -21.99 -8.95 17.36
C GLU A 136 -23.52 -8.81 17.20
N SER A 137 -24.11 -9.70 16.41
CA SER A 137 -25.55 -9.82 16.34
C SER A 137 -26.00 -10.68 17.52
N PRO A 138 -26.99 -10.27 18.33
CA PRO A 138 -27.46 -11.07 19.46
C PRO A 138 -27.92 -12.44 18.99
N GLN A 139 -27.38 -13.48 19.63
CA GLN A 139 -27.64 -14.90 19.37
C GLN A 139 -29.12 -15.21 19.16
N GLN A 140 -29.52 -15.58 17.94
CA GLN A 140 -30.76 -16.32 17.71
C GLN A 140 -30.41 -17.80 17.54
N VAL A 141 -30.65 -18.55 18.62
CA VAL A 141 -30.56 -20.00 18.66
C VAL A 141 -31.80 -20.56 17.96
N ALA A 142 -31.63 -21.16 16.77
CA ALA A 142 -32.66 -21.97 16.12
C ALA A 142 -32.14 -23.41 15.96
N PRO A 143 -32.87 -24.44 16.43
CA PRO A 143 -32.41 -25.83 16.36
C PRO A 143 -32.88 -26.53 15.08
N GLY A 144 -32.03 -27.42 14.57
CA GLY A 144 -32.44 -28.61 13.82
C GLY A 144 -32.40 -28.51 12.29
N HIS A 145 -31.38 -29.14 11.69
CA HIS A 145 -31.54 -30.30 10.79
C HIS A 145 -30.18 -30.72 10.23
N MET A 146 -29.76 -31.95 10.53
CA MET A 146 -28.60 -32.59 9.91
C MET A 146 -28.89 -32.85 8.42
N ARG A 147 -28.44 -31.95 7.55
CA ARG A 147 -28.18 -32.28 6.15
C ARG A 147 -26.68 -32.39 5.96
N ARG A 148 -26.27 -33.56 5.49
CA ARG A 148 -24.92 -33.97 5.10
C ARG A 148 -24.38 -32.93 4.10
N ALA A 149 -23.48 -32.06 4.55
CA ALA A 149 -22.83 -31.07 3.70
C ALA A 149 -21.83 -31.78 2.78
N SER A 150 -21.98 -31.54 1.48
CA SER A 150 -21.04 -31.96 0.45
C SER A 150 -19.62 -31.42 0.74
N LEU A 151 -18.59 -32.23 0.48
CA LEU A 151 -17.16 -32.00 0.68
C LEU A 151 -16.53 -30.91 -0.24
N ALA A 152 -17.32 -29.94 -0.66
CA ALA A 152 -16.83 -28.70 -1.22
C ALA A 152 -17.53 -27.58 -0.45
N GLN A 153 -17.00 -27.22 0.72
CA GLN A 153 -17.18 -25.85 1.17
C GLN A 153 -16.49 -25.01 0.10
N PRO A 154 -17.21 -24.18 -0.69
CA PRO A 154 -16.54 -23.05 -1.30
C PRO A 154 -15.85 -22.34 -0.14
N MET A 155 -14.55 -22.04 -0.28
CA MET A 155 -13.83 -21.19 0.68
C MET A 155 -14.79 -20.07 1.04
N ARG A 156 -15.15 -19.97 2.33
CA ARG A 156 -16.09 -18.96 2.81
C ARG A 156 -15.65 -17.66 2.16
N SER A 157 -16.45 -17.13 1.25
CA SER A 157 -16.34 -15.75 0.83
C SER A 157 -16.29 -14.99 2.14
N THR A 158 -15.14 -14.38 2.44
CA THR A 158 -15.04 -13.48 3.58
C THR A 158 -16.16 -12.49 3.35
N ASN A 159 -17.15 -12.43 4.25
CA ASN A 159 -18.28 -11.49 4.18
C ASN A 159 -17.74 -10.08 4.48
N LEU A 160 -16.78 -9.63 3.67
CA LEU A 160 -16.21 -8.31 3.71
C LEU A 160 -17.20 -7.39 3.03
N ALA A 161 -17.47 -6.25 3.66
CA ALA A 161 -18.19 -5.19 2.98
C ALA A 161 -17.41 -4.81 1.69
N PRO A 162 -18.09 -4.51 0.58
CA PRO A 162 -17.41 -4.12 -0.67
C PRO A 162 -16.50 -2.90 -0.48
N GLU A 163 -16.84 -2.01 0.45
CA GLU A 163 -16.02 -0.89 0.87
C GLU A 163 -14.67 -1.33 1.49
N ALA A 164 -14.68 -2.38 2.33
CA ALA A 164 -13.46 -2.93 2.93
C ALA A 164 -12.55 -3.57 1.89
N VAL A 165 -13.14 -4.24 0.89
CA VAL A 165 -12.42 -4.81 -0.26
C VAL A 165 -11.78 -3.69 -1.08
N ALA A 166 -12.54 -2.65 -1.43
CA ALA A 166 -12.03 -1.49 -2.15
C ALA A 166 -10.91 -0.77 -1.38
N ALA A 167 -11.07 -0.59 -0.06
CA ALA A 167 -10.04 0.01 0.79
C ALA A 167 -8.74 -0.82 0.82
N ALA A 168 -8.84 -2.14 0.90
CA ALA A 168 -7.68 -3.03 0.81
C ALA A 168 -6.96 -2.87 -0.55
N TRP A 169 -7.70 -2.85 -1.65
CA TRP A 169 -7.13 -2.63 -2.97
C TRP A 169 -6.46 -1.25 -3.11
N LEU A 170 -7.13 -0.19 -2.66
CA LEU A 170 -6.59 1.18 -2.70
C LEU A 170 -5.33 1.30 -1.86
N SER A 171 -5.32 0.72 -0.66
CA SER A 171 -4.14 0.67 0.20
C SER A 171 -2.98 -0.04 -0.50
N SER A 172 -3.22 -1.24 -1.02
CA SER A 172 -2.19 -2.03 -1.71
C SER A 172 -1.60 -1.31 -2.93
N LEU A 173 -2.46 -0.70 -3.77
CA LEU A 173 -2.04 0.06 -4.94
C LEU A 173 -1.29 1.35 -4.55
N GLY A 174 -1.79 2.08 -3.55
CA GLY A 174 -1.17 3.29 -3.01
C GLY A 174 0.22 3.02 -2.46
N HIS A 175 0.40 1.97 -1.66
CA HIS A 175 1.72 1.58 -1.18
C HIS A 175 2.63 1.15 -2.32
N SER A 176 2.13 0.40 -3.30
CA SER A 176 2.93 -0.07 -4.44
C SER A 176 3.46 1.06 -5.31
N ILE A 177 2.66 2.11 -5.56
CA ILE A 177 3.10 3.26 -6.33
C ILE A 177 4.00 4.20 -5.54
N LEU A 178 3.75 4.36 -4.23
CA LEU A 178 4.61 5.15 -3.35
C LEU A 178 5.98 4.48 -3.18
N LEU A 179 6.03 3.17 -2.98
CA LEU A 179 7.28 2.41 -2.97
C LEU A 179 8.03 2.57 -4.30
N HIS A 180 7.32 2.50 -5.44
CA HIS A 180 7.94 2.73 -6.73
C HIS A 180 8.52 4.15 -6.83
N LEU A 181 7.79 5.17 -6.37
CA LEU A 181 8.26 6.54 -6.35
C LEU A 181 9.51 6.68 -5.47
N THR A 182 9.45 6.29 -4.21
CA THR A 182 10.52 6.50 -3.21
C THR A 182 11.74 5.62 -3.43
N SER A 183 11.56 4.39 -3.91
CA SER A 183 12.67 3.43 -4.08
C SER A 183 13.25 3.40 -5.49
N ASN A 184 12.45 3.73 -6.53
CA ASN A 184 12.87 3.53 -7.92
C ASN A 184 12.94 4.82 -8.74
N ILE A 185 12.22 5.88 -8.35
CA ILE A 185 12.11 7.12 -9.13
C ILE A 185 12.93 8.23 -8.47
N LEU A 186 12.59 8.64 -7.25
CA LEU A 186 13.28 9.72 -6.54
C LEU A 186 14.80 9.49 -6.42
N PRO A 187 15.30 8.26 -6.14
CA PRO A 187 16.75 8.03 -6.05
C PRO A 187 17.49 8.17 -7.39
N LYS A 188 16.80 8.32 -8.51
CA LYS A 188 17.42 8.55 -9.82
C LYS A 188 17.65 10.02 -10.13
N ILE A 189 17.13 10.94 -9.31
CA ILE A 189 17.47 12.37 -9.41
C ILE A 189 18.97 12.48 -9.14
N ARG A 190 19.72 13.08 -10.06
CA ARG A 190 21.19 13.14 -9.97
C ARG A 190 21.68 14.27 -9.08
N THR A 191 20.99 15.40 -9.14
CA THR A 191 21.38 16.63 -8.45
C THR A 191 20.11 17.37 -8.07
N LEU A 192 20.06 17.85 -6.83
CA LEU A 192 18.91 18.54 -6.26
C LEU A 192 19.34 19.90 -5.69
N THR A 193 19.19 20.93 -6.52
CA THR A 193 19.44 22.34 -6.17
C THR A 193 18.39 22.85 -5.19
N ALA A 194 18.62 24.00 -4.54
CA ALA A 194 17.66 24.58 -3.62
C ALA A 194 16.27 24.87 -4.25
N PRO A 195 16.16 25.42 -5.47
CA PRO A 195 14.86 25.56 -6.15
C PRO A 195 14.22 24.21 -6.47
N GLY A 196 15.02 23.24 -6.94
CA GLY A 196 14.54 21.88 -7.20
C GLY A 196 14.03 21.18 -5.95
N ALA A 197 14.70 21.37 -4.81
CA ALA A 197 14.28 20.85 -3.51
C ALA A 197 12.98 21.49 -3.04
N ALA A 198 12.81 22.80 -3.22
CA ALA A 198 11.56 23.48 -2.90
C ALA A 198 10.39 22.94 -3.76
N GLN A 199 10.61 22.71 -5.06
CA GLN A 199 9.61 22.11 -5.93
C GLN A 199 9.29 20.66 -5.50
N LEU A 200 10.32 19.85 -5.23
CA LEU A 200 10.13 18.46 -4.80
C LEU A 200 9.39 18.40 -3.46
N SER A 201 9.68 19.29 -2.52
CA SER A 201 8.94 19.41 -1.26
C SER A 201 7.45 19.73 -1.49
N SER A 202 7.13 20.65 -2.41
CA SER A 202 5.75 20.96 -2.79
C SER A 202 5.04 19.75 -3.41
N ASP A 203 5.71 19.07 -4.35
CA ASP A 203 5.24 17.87 -5.02
C ASP A 203 4.92 16.76 -4.00
N LEU A 204 5.85 16.44 -3.11
CA LEU A 204 5.68 15.40 -2.09
C LEU A 204 4.65 15.82 -1.02
N GLY A 205 4.58 17.10 -0.68
CA GLY A 205 3.56 17.63 0.22
C GLY A 205 2.15 17.49 -0.34
N TYR A 206 1.96 17.82 -1.61
CA TYR A 206 0.69 17.63 -2.31
C TYR A 206 0.33 16.14 -2.40
N LEU A 207 1.28 15.29 -2.82
CA LEU A 207 1.06 13.86 -2.91
C LEU A 207 0.70 13.25 -1.54
N SER A 208 1.39 13.65 -0.45
CA SER A 208 1.11 13.21 0.93
C SER A 208 -0.33 13.52 1.33
N ASN A 209 -0.85 14.70 1.00
CA ASN A 209 -2.24 15.05 1.26
C ASN A 209 -3.22 14.16 0.48
N ILE A 210 -2.92 13.86 -0.79
CA ILE A 210 -3.78 13.02 -1.64
C ILE A 210 -3.80 11.56 -1.17
N VAL A 211 -2.64 10.99 -0.83
CA VAL A 211 -2.58 9.60 -0.36
C VAL A 211 -3.26 9.44 1.00
N ARG A 212 -3.15 10.44 1.88
CA ARG A 212 -3.93 10.49 3.13
C ARG A 212 -5.44 10.57 2.88
N ALA A 213 -5.88 11.28 1.84
CA ALA A 213 -7.30 11.37 1.47
C ALA A 213 -7.88 10.03 0.98
N ILE A 214 -7.05 9.13 0.43
CA ILE A 214 -7.43 7.75 0.10
C ILE A 214 -7.05 6.75 1.20
N ASN A 215 -6.81 7.23 2.41
CA ASN A 215 -6.49 6.45 3.61
C ASN A 215 -5.23 5.56 3.48
N VAL A 216 -4.21 6.06 2.77
CA VAL A 216 -2.88 5.44 2.66
C VAL A 216 -1.87 6.25 3.44
N GLU A 217 -1.18 5.59 4.36
CA GLU A 217 -0.06 6.15 5.14
C GLU A 217 1.24 5.52 4.69
N TYR A 218 2.31 6.31 4.53
CA TYR A 218 3.58 5.79 4.04
C TYR A 218 4.75 6.62 4.57
N GLU A 219 5.42 6.09 5.59
CA GLU A 219 6.45 6.80 6.37
C GLU A 219 7.60 7.34 5.52
N ASP A 220 8.07 6.55 4.54
CA ASP A 220 9.19 6.96 3.69
C ASP A 220 8.85 8.22 2.88
N LEU A 221 7.59 8.42 2.46
CA LEU A 221 7.18 9.65 1.76
C LEU A 221 7.31 10.87 2.68
N ASP A 222 6.93 10.73 3.94
CA ASP A 222 7.03 11.80 4.93
C ASP A 222 8.50 12.12 5.26
N LYS A 223 9.37 11.10 5.39
CA LYS A 223 10.82 11.28 5.52
C LYS A 223 11.43 12.00 4.32
N TRP A 224 11.06 11.58 3.11
CA TRP A 224 11.50 12.23 1.87
C TRP A 224 11.12 13.71 1.86
N LYS A 225 9.87 14.03 2.21
CA LYS A 225 9.38 15.40 2.32
C LYS A 225 10.16 16.20 3.37
N GLU A 226 10.39 15.63 4.55
CA GLU A 226 11.17 16.26 5.63
C GLU A 226 12.59 16.61 5.14
N TYR A 227 13.34 15.61 4.67
CA TYR A 227 14.76 15.78 4.34
C TYR A 227 14.98 16.67 3.13
N VAL A 228 14.10 16.62 2.13
CA VAL A 228 14.17 17.51 0.97
C VAL A 228 13.92 18.96 1.36
N SER A 229 13.09 19.20 2.39
CA SER A 229 12.74 20.55 2.86
C SER A 229 13.83 21.21 3.69
N LEU A 230 14.82 20.45 4.17
CA LEU A 230 15.92 21.00 4.98
C LEU A 230 16.74 22.01 4.17
N GLY A 231 17.10 23.09 4.85
CA GLY A 231 18.06 24.07 4.32
C GLY A 231 19.46 23.49 4.19
N GLU A 232 20.32 24.13 3.39
CA GLU A 232 21.70 23.66 3.16
C GLU A 232 22.51 23.53 4.46
N ASP A 233 22.37 24.50 5.38
CA ASP A 233 23.09 24.50 6.65
C ASP A 233 22.56 23.46 7.64
N GLU A 234 21.26 23.21 7.62
CA GLU A 234 20.60 22.20 8.46
C GLU A 234 20.96 20.80 7.97
N GLY A 235 20.88 20.57 6.66
CA GLY A 235 21.21 19.30 6.04
C GLY A 235 22.66 18.88 6.30
N ARG A 236 23.61 19.81 6.22
CA ARG A 236 25.03 19.52 6.51
C ARG A 236 25.30 19.18 7.98
N LYS A 237 24.45 19.62 8.91
CA LYS A 237 24.58 19.33 10.35
C LYS A 237 23.87 18.04 10.75
N ALA A 238 22.80 17.66 10.05
CA ALA A 238 21.97 16.52 10.38
C ALA A 238 22.62 15.15 10.10
N GLY A 239 23.73 15.10 9.35
CA GLY A 239 24.36 13.86 8.89
C GLY A 239 24.75 12.88 10.00
N ALA A 240 25.15 13.37 11.19
CA ALA A 240 25.52 12.50 12.32
C ALA A 240 24.29 11.88 13.02
N GLU A 241 23.16 12.57 13.05
CA GLU A 241 21.94 12.12 13.73
C GLU A 241 21.13 11.14 12.88
N LYS A 242 21.16 11.31 11.55
CA LYS A 242 20.39 10.50 10.59
C LYS A 242 21.22 9.37 9.97
N GLN A 243 22.34 9.01 10.59
CA GLN A 243 23.23 7.97 10.10
C GLN A 243 22.53 6.60 10.09
N GLY A 244 22.47 5.96 8.91
CA GLY A 244 21.80 4.67 8.71
C GLY A 244 20.40 4.77 8.11
N ASP A 245 19.80 5.96 8.00
CA ASP A 245 18.56 6.14 7.25
C ASP A 245 18.85 6.15 5.73
N SER A 246 18.20 5.23 5.00
CA SER A 246 18.41 5.07 3.57
C SER A 246 17.86 6.26 2.76
N VAL A 247 16.76 6.87 3.21
CA VAL A 247 16.14 8.04 2.58
C VAL A 247 17.05 9.25 2.79
N TRP A 248 17.57 9.43 4.01
CA TRP A 248 18.57 10.46 4.30
C TRP A 248 19.78 10.37 3.38
N SER A 249 20.37 9.18 3.28
CA SER A 249 21.55 8.93 2.46
C SER A 249 21.33 9.27 0.98
N GLN A 250 20.12 9.02 0.47
CA GLN A 250 19.75 9.37 -0.90
C GLN A 250 19.61 10.88 -1.07
N VAL A 251 18.90 11.56 -0.16
CA VAL A 251 18.73 13.03 -0.15
C VAL A 251 20.07 13.74 -0.04
N ALA A 252 20.89 13.38 0.95
CA ALA A 252 22.22 13.93 1.15
C ALA A 252 23.09 13.80 -0.11
N ARG A 253 23.08 12.63 -0.76
CA ARG A 253 23.81 12.40 -2.03
C ARG A 253 23.35 13.35 -3.14
N MET A 254 22.04 13.59 -3.30
CA MET A 254 21.53 14.48 -4.36
C MET A 254 21.81 15.95 -4.07
N ARG A 255 21.84 16.31 -2.78
CA ARG A 255 22.11 17.66 -2.28
C ARG A 255 23.61 17.97 -2.16
N GLY A 256 24.47 16.95 -2.17
CA GLY A 256 25.91 17.09 -1.94
C GLY A 256 26.27 17.35 -0.47
N TRP A 257 25.47 16.84 0.46
CA TRP A 257 25.73 16.91 1.90
C TRP A 257 26.65 15.76 2.35
N PRO A 258 27.48 15.99 3.40
CA PRO A 258 28.43 15.00 3.92
C PRO A 258 27.75 13.82 4.63
#